data_AF-A0A521SVM0-F1
#
_entry.id   AF-A0A521SVM0-F1
#
_cell.length_a   1.000
_cell.length_b   1.000
_cell.length_c   1.000
_cell.angle_alpha   90.00
_cell.angle_beta   90.00
_cell.angle_gamma   90.00
#
_symmetry.space_group_name_H-M   'P 1'
#
loop_
_entity.id
_entity.type
_entity.pdbx_description
1 polymer ?
#
loop_
_entity_poly.entity_id
_entity_poly.type
_entity_poly.pdbx_seq_one_letter_code
_entity_poly.pdbx_strand_id
1 'polypeptide(L)'
;MVKPSVILFLSTLLAVLAGCALATDVPAVPEDPALSWGVPEGYAVEKVADGFQYLTNIVFVPEPGPNPDDVRFFATELYGRVLAVRNDGRVEEFFNIPSLNSPEVFAEYGVHGLCLLPEHGTIYLTWSEPGRPGFARSHLYILQSVPGVFGPRAERWEEIGAELFDAVETNTNHQIGPCQVLGDVLIIGMGEGGKNDGSQDPTNIYGKILRFDLDLQPASGNPYPPNADPDDDSEFVWASGFRNPYALYALTPEDIYVGDNGYKADRFVYAQPGMNYGWDGTDDFFPVASLSVFTPSIAPTRLAFVPPGHPAFDPDFPGGFLLAAIGNLYYAARAEPDVSPSIFHLPVDTESASLAGQQETFVSYRGPLQGLVAMALGPDGLYFSPFLPESESGSAIYRLAYDPEHAHPTRVGEVPVTADKVLITEGCTGCHTTFGKESRIGPSLDPAYLSDRLRARLNSPEYLAVLDAVDEETDSFFQESRPQRDAVRASSGDARLAVWLEAHLTVTGFDNPASIMPRPALTTRELEVLRDYLLTEPSLIAYIKRQVLFVYPVPEHRHLLYMLLLGITIGWAGSRLWTLIRKNTR
;
A
#
# COMPACT_ATOMS: atom_id res chain seq x y z
N MET A 1 36.95 18.65 41.30
CA MET A 1 35.77 19.53 41.25
C MET A 1 35.30 19.61 39.81
N VAL A 2 34.24 18.89 39.46
CA VAL A 2 33.62 18.96 38.11
C VAL A 2 32.98 20.34 37.97
N LYS A 3 33.32 21.09 36.92
CA LYS A 3 32.84 22.46 36.72
C LYS A 3 31.31 22.47 36.57
N PRO A 4 30.60 23.48 37.13
CA PRO A 4 29.13 23.61 37.05
C PRO A 4 28.57 23.56 35.62
N SER A 5 29.39 23.93 34.63
CA SER A 5 29.06 23.93 33.21
C SER A 5 28.90 22.54 32.58
N VAL A 6 29.40 21.47 33.22
CA VAL A 6 29.25 20.09 32.73
C VAL A 6 27.92 19.48 33.18
N ILE A 7 27.45 19.86 34.38
CA ILE A 7 26.16 19.39 34.92
C ILE A 7 24.99 20.09 34.23
N LEU A 8 25.12 21.39 33.88
CA LEU A 8 24.12 22.13 33.11
C LEU A 8 23.97 21.59 31.66
N PHE A 9 25.02 20.99 31.10
CA PHE A 9 25.03 20.42 29.74
C PHE A 9 24.41 19.03 29.68
N LEU A 10 24.57 18.19 30.72
CA LEU A 10 23.88 16.90 30.79
C LEU A 10 22.37 17.06 31.03
N SER A 11 21.94 18.08 31.78
CA SER A 11 20.51 18.38 31.99
C SER A 11 19.82 18.95 30.75
N THR A 12 20.53 19.71 29.91
CA THR A 12 20.03 20.15 28.59
C THR A 12 20.04 19.01 27.58
N LEU A 13 20.99 18.06 27.67
CA LEU A 13 21.03 16.88 26.81
C LEU A 13 19.90 15.88 27.10
N LEU A 14 19.51 15.70 28.37
CA LEU A 14 18.32 14.89 28.71
C LEU A 14 17.01 15.57 28.29
N ALA A 15 16.93 16.90 28.29
CA ALA A 15 15.76 17.63 27.79
C ALA A 15 15.66 17.59 26.24
N VAL A 16 16.80 17.54 25.53
CA VAL A 16 16.84 17.34 24.07
C VAL A 16 16.54 15.89 23.69
N LEU A 17 16.99 14.90 24.47
CA LEU A 17 16.64 13.49 24.27
C LEU A 17 15.17 13.19 24.63
N ALA A 18 14.62 13.85 25.65
CA ALA A 18 13.18 13.79 25.96
C ALA A 18 12.33 14.56 24.92
N GLY A 19 12.85 15.65 24.34
CA GLY A 19 12.21 16.37 23.23
C GLY A 19 12.27 15.61 21.90
N CYS A 20 13.28 14.78 21.66
CA CYS A 20 13.35 13.88 20.51
C CYS A 20 12.34 12.72 20.56
N ALA A 21 11.76 12.43 21.73
CA ALA A 21 10.69 11.45 21.87
C ALA A 21 9.28 12.07 21.70
N LEU A 22 9.17 13.40 21.59
CA LEU A 22 7.91 14.14 21.58
C LEU A 22 7.88 15.17 20.44
N ALA A 23 7.95 14.72 19.20
CA ALA A 23 7.55 15.52 18.02
C ALA A 23 7.54 14.64 16.77
N THR A 24 6.62 13.67 16.72
CA THR A 24 6.29 12.94 15.50
C THR A 24 5.12 13.63 14.80
N ASP A 25 5.36 14.73 14.08
CA ASP A 25 4.43 15.16 13.02
C ASP A 25 4.69 14.30 11.77
N VAL A 26 4.32 13.03 11.89
CA VAL A 26 3.69 12.26 10.80
C VAL A 26 2.33 12.95 10.61
N PRO A 27 1.71 13.05 9.40
CA PRO A 27 0.27 13.33 9.36
C PRO A 27 -0.34 12.39 10.39
N ALA A 28 -0.96 12.95 11.43
CA ALA A 28 -1.30 12.15 12.59
C ALA A 28 -2.09 10.97 12.05
N VAL A 29 -1.54 9.75 12.21
CA VAL A 29 -2.39 8.56 12.16
C VAL A 29 -3.48 8.95 13.15
N PRO A 30 -4.74 9.01 12.71
CA PRO A 30 -5.79 9.43 13.62
C PRO A 30 -5.64 8.57 14.88
N GLU A 31 -5.95 9.10 16.06
CA GLU A 31 -5.80 8.34 17.31
C GLU A 31 -6.40 6.92 17.20
N ASP A 32 -7.43 6.80 16.36
CA ASP A 32 -7.92 5.55 15.81
C ASP A 32 -7.51 5.35 14.33
N PRO A 33 -6.59 4.41 14.02
CA PRO A 33 -6.17 4.11 12.65
C PRO A 33 -7.32 3.72 11.71
N ALA A 34 -8.47 3.23 12.22
CA ALA A 34 -9.67 2.96 11.45
C ALA A 34 -10.15 4.18 10.64
N LEU A 35 -9.96 5.38 11.19
CA LEU A 35 -10.33 6.64 10.52
C LEU A 35 -9.50 6.93 9.27
N SER A 36 -8.43 6.18 9.01
CA SER A 36 -7.65 6.25 7.77
C SER A 36 -8.35 5.58 6.59
N TRP A 37 -9.49 4.93 6.81
CA TRP A 37 -10.28 4.25 5.78
C TRP A 37 -11.56 5.03 5.48
N GLY A 38 -11.74 5.45 4.23
CA GLY A 38 -13.00 6.00 3.74
C GLY A 38 -13.89 4.90 3.19
N VAL A 39 -15.16 4.93 3.59
CA VAL A 39 -16.17 3.91 3.24
C VAL A 39 -17.44 4.58 2.71
N PRO A 40 -18.37 3.84 2.08
CA PRO A 40 -19.61 4.42 1.57
C PRO A 40 -20.52 4.91 2.70
N GLU A 41 -21.55 5.65 2.35
CA GLU A 41 -22.56 6.09 3.31
C GLU A 41 -23.25 4.88 3.97
N GLY A 42 -23.55 5.00 5.27
CA GLY A 42 -24.24 3.94 6.03
C GLY A 42 -23.37 2.77 6.49
N TYR A 43 -22.09 2.69 6.11
CA TYR A 43 -21.19 1.63 6.57
C TYR A 43 -20.42 2.03 7.83
N ALA A 44 -20.29 1.09 8.77
CA ALA A 44 -19.44 1.17 9.95
C ALA A 44 -18.15 0.37 9.74
N VAL A 45 -17.08 0.75 10.45
CA VAL A 45 -15.81 0.02 10.50
C VAL A 45 -15.46 -0.20 11.97
N GLU A 46 -15.24 -1.45 12.36
CA GLU A 46 -14.82 -1.81 13.71
C GLU A 46 -13.52 -2.62 13.70
N LYS A 47 -12.72 -2.48 14.76
CA LYS A 47 -11.55 -3.33 14.98
C LYS A 47 -11.99 -4.65 15.63
N VAL A 48 -11.65 -5.77 15.00
CA VAL A 48 -12.01 -7.12 15.50
C VAL A 48 -10.86 -7.79 16.24
N ALA A 49 -9.64 -7.63 15.74
CA ALA A 49 -8.42 -8.17 16.35
C ALA A 49 -7.22 -7.29 15.99
N ASP A 50 -6.15 -7.37 16.77
CA ASP A 50 -4.87 -6.71 16.51
C ASP A 50 -3.69 -7.63 16.84
N GLY A 51 -2.47 -7.13 16.63
CA GLY A 51 -1.24 -7.89 16.90
C GLY A 51 -0.55 -8.48 15.67
N PHE A 52 -1.06 -8.20 14.47
CA PHE A 52 -0.62 -8.86 13.24
C PHE A 52 0.58 -8.17 12.60
N GLN A 53 1.51 -8.95 12.05
CA GLN A 53 2.67 -8.45 11.32
C GLN A 53 2.56 -8.83 9.84
N TYR A 54 2.52 -7.86 8.92
CA TYR A 54 2.53 -8.14 7.47
C TYR A 54 1.44 -9.14 7.05
N LEU A 55 0.18 -8.91 7.46
CA LEU A 55 -0.93 -9.83 7.22
C LEU A 55 -1.19 -10.01 5.71
N THR A 56 -1.28 -11.27 5.24
CA THR A 56 -1.47 -11.59 3.82
C THR A 56 -2.80 -12.26 3.50
N ASN A 57 -3.32 -13.14 4.36
CA ASN A 57 -4.58 -13.88 4.13
C ASN A 57 -5.53 -13.73 5.32
N ILE A 58 -6.83 -13.83 5.03
CA ILE A 58 -7.91 -14.11 5.99
C ILE A 58 -8.79 -15.18 5.34
N VAL A 59 -9.19 -16.23 6.08
CA VAL A 59 -10.15 -17.23 5.62
C VAL A 59 -11.04 -17.68 6.76
N PHE A 60 -12.35 -17.59 6.57
CA PHE A 60 -13.34 -17.97 7.59
C PHE A 60 -13.52 -19.47 7.67
N VAL A 61 -13.64 -19.98 8.89
CA VAL A 61 -14.23 -21.31 9.12
C VAL A 61 -15.72 -21.16 8.83
N PRO A 62 -16.33 -21.97 7.94
CA PRO A 62 -17.74 -21.77 7.55
C PRO A 62 -18.72 -21.89 8.72
N GLU A 63 -18.49 -22.86 9.60
CA GLU A 63 -19.30 -23.12 10.79
C GLU A 63 -18.37 -23.29 12.01
N PRO A 64 -17.83 -22.18 12.57
CA PRO A 64 -16.84 -22.26 13.64
C PRO A 64 -17.40 -22.91 14.90
N GLY A 65 -18.72 -22.79 15.12
CA GLY A 65 -19.38 -23.13 16.38
C GLY A 65 -19.64 -21.87 17.22
N PRO A 66 -20.52 -21.95 18.23
CA PRO A 66 -20.97 -20.79 19.00
C PRO A 66 -20.10 -20.45 20.21
N ASN A 67 -19.13 -21.28 20.58
CA ASN A 67 -18.37 -21.08 21.81
C ASN A 67 -17.33 -19.95 21.63
N PRO A 68 -17.03 -19.19 22.70
CA PRO A 68 -15.96 -18.18 22.67
C PRO A 68 -14.61 -18.72 22.20
N ASP A 69 -14.33 -19.99 22.52
CA ASP A 69 -13.09 -20.67 22.20
C ASP A 69 -13.09 -21.31 20.80
N ASP A 70 -14.17 -21.26 20.04
CA ASP A 70 -14.18 -21.83 18.70
C ASP A 70 -13.35 -20.97 17.72
N VAL A 71 -12.65 -21.59 16.77
CA VAL A 71 -11.82 -20.87 15.78
C VAL A 71 -12.74 -20.25 14.74
N ARG A 72 -12.80 -18.91 14.71
CA ARG A 72 -13.66 -18.14 13.81
C ARG A 72 -13.10 -18.07 12.40
N PHE A 73 -11.81 -17.75 12.30
CA PHE A 73 -11.10 -17.64 11.03
C PHE A 73 -9.60 -17.85 11.23
N PHE A 74 -8.92 -18.17 10.15
CA PHE A 74 -7.47 -18.18 10.08
C PHE A 74 -6.95 -16.94 9.37
N ALA A 75 -5.76 -16.52 9.75
CA ALA A 75 -5.03 -15.50 9.02
C ALA A 75 -3.57 -15.91 8.87
N THR A 76 -2.88 -15.33 7.88
CA THR A 76 -1.43 -15.55 7.73
C THR A 76 -0.68 -14.25 7.74
N GLU A 77 0.55 -14.33 8.19
CA GLU A 77 1.55 -13.30 8.04
C GLU A 77 2.55 -13.70 6.96
N LEU A 78 3.11 -12.70 6.28
CA LEU A 78 4.00 -12.91 5.14
C LEU A 78 5.13 -13.89 5.48
N TYR A 79 5.75 -13.78 6.66
CA TYR A 79 6.92 -14.58 7.04
C TYR A 79 6.59 -15.87 7.79
N GLY A 80 5.49 -16.53 7.44
CA GLY A 80 5.30 -17.96 7.71
C GLY A 80 4.37 -18.31 8.86
N ARG A 81 3.91 -17.32 9.64
CA ARG A 81 2.96 -17.57 10.74
C ARG A 81 1.55 -17.73 10.20
N VAL A 82 0.91 -18.82 10.57
CA VAL A 82 -0.53 -19.07 10.45
C VAL A 82 -1.14 -18.88 11.83
N LEU A 83 -2.17 -18.05 11.92
CA LEU A 83 -2.79 -17.61 13.15
C LEU A 83 -4.26 -18.08 13.18
N ALA A 84 -4.69 -18.65 14.29
CA ALA A 84 -6.09 -18.93 14.56
C ALA A 84 -6.68 -17.77 15.38
N VAL A 85 -7.79 -17.20 14.89
CA VAL A 85 -8.54 -16.17 15.62
C VAL A 85 -9.84 -16.76 16.13
N ARG A 86 -10.04 -16.68 17.45
CA ARG A 86 -11.18 -17.23 18.18
C ARG A 86 -12.41 -16.32 18.05
N ASN A 87 -13.60 -16.85 18.37
CA ASN A 87 -14.83 -16.06 18.43
C ASN A 87 -14.77 -14.90 19.45
N ASP A 88 -13.98 -15.03 20.53
CA ASP A 88 -13.76 -13.96 21.51
C ASP A 88 -12.66 -12.94 21.11
N GLY A 89 -12.07 -13.10 19.92
CA GLY A 89 -11.01 -12.23 19.41
C GLY A 89 -9.59 -12.61 19.86
N ARG A 90 -9.40 -13.66 20.67
CA ARG A 90 -8.06 -14.16 21.01
C ARG A 90 -7.35 -14.68 19.76
N VAL A 91 -6.09 -14.26 19.58
CA VAL A 91 -5.20 -14.69 18.49
C VAL A 91 -4.19 -15.69 19.04
N GLU A 92 -4.07 -16.85 18.40
CA GLU A 92 -3.12 -17.90 18.77
C GLU A 92 -2.31 -18.34 17.53
N GLU A 93 -1.04 -18.68 17.73
CA GLU A 93 -0.23 -19.29 16.66
C GLU A 93 -0.74 -20.72 16.40
N PHE A 94 -1.24 -20.94 15.19
CA PHE A 94 -1.73 -22.24 14.72
C PHE A 94 -0.59 -23.10 14.17
N PHE A 95 0.27 -22.47 13.38
CA PHE A 95 1.42 -23.09 12.74
C PHE A 95 2.45 -22.02 12.34
N ASN A 96 3.71 -22.40 12.24
CA ASN A 96 4.77 -21.55 11.70
C ASN A 96 5.65 -22.37 10.76
N ILE A 97 5.88 -21.87 9.53
CA ILE A 97 6.72 -22.55 8.54
C ILE A 97 8.17 -22.63 9.06
N PRO A 98 8.74 -23.82 9.30
CA PRO A 98 10.03 -23.93 9.98
C PRO A 98 11.24 -23.33 9.25
N SER A 99 11.24 -23.33 7.91
CA SER A 99 12.36 -22.84 7.09
C SER A 99 12.26 -21.35 6.77
N LEU A 100 11.06 -20.77 6.84
CA LEU A 100 10.82 -19.41 6.39
C LEU A 100 11.18 -18.42 7.49
N ASN A 101 12.18 -17.58 7.19
CA ASN A 101 12.57 -16.46 8.03
C ASN A 101 12.39 -15.17 7.24
N SER A 102 12.31 -14.04 7.94
CA SER A 102 12.33 -12.73 7.27
C SER A 102 13.61 -12.62 6.42
N PRO A 103 13.49 -12.48 5.10
CA PRO A 103 14.65 -12.45 4.21
C PRO A 103 15.40 -11.13 4.36
N GLU A 104 16.72 -11.14 4.12
CA GLU A 104 17.54 -9.90 4.11
C GLU A 104 17.13 -8.93 2.98
N VAL A 105 16.46 -9.44 1.94
CA VAL A 105 15.99 -8.67 0.79
C VAL A 105 14.46 -8.68 0.76
N PHE A 106 13.87 -7.48 0.75
CA PHE A 106 12.45 -7.31 0.55
C PHE A 106 12.07 -7.68 -0.90
N ALA A 107 11.33 -8.77 -1.06
CA ALA A 107 10.76 -9.23 -2.33
C ALA A 107 9.42 -9.94 -2.04
N GLU A 108 8.78 -10.49 -3.08
CA GLU A 108 7.51 -11.22 -2.95
C GLU A 108 7.75 -12.65 -2.41
N TYR A 109 8.42 -12.78 -1.27
CA TYR A 109 8.63 -14.07 -0.60
C TYR A 109 7.64 -14.26 0.54
N GLY A 110 7.33 -15.52 0.84
CA GLY A 110 6.57 -15.90 2.02
C GLY A 110 5.21 -16.49 1.69
N VAL A 111 4.24 -16.32 2.58
CA VAL A 111 2.91 -16.94 2.43
C VAL A 111 2.05 -16.16 1.44
N HIS A 112 1.58 -16.85 0.40
CA HIS A 112 0.74 -16.28 -0.65
C HIS A 112 -0.72 -16.70 -0.53
N GLY A 113 -1.01 -17.99 -0.34
CA GLY A 113 -2.37 -18.54 -0.30
C GLY A 113 -2.65 -19.36 0.95
N LEU A 114 -3.91 -19.30 1.41
CA LEU A 114 -4.45 -20.02 2.55
C LEU A 114 -5.87 -20.45 2.20
N CYS A 115 -6.10 -21.75 2.04
CA CYS A 115 -7.41 -22.29 1.68
C CYS A 115 -7.79 -23.49 2.55
N LEU A 116 -9.06 -23.54 2.94
CA LEU A 116 -9.61 -24.55 3.84
C LEU A 116 -10.37 -25.62 3.05
N LEU A 117 -10.26 -26.86 3.50
CA LEU A 117 -11.14 -27.99 3.16
C LEU A 117 -11.76 -28.48 4.48
N PRO A 118 -12.85 -27.84 4.94
CA PRO A 118 -13.39 -28.00 6.28
C PRO A 118 -13.75 -29.44 6.65
N GLU A 119 -14.46 -30.15 5.78
CA GLU A 119 -14.93 -31.52 5.98
C GLU A 119 -13.82 -32.52 6.32
N HIS A 120 -12.58 -32.22 5.92
CA HIS A 120 -11.39 -33.03 6.20
C HIS A 120 -10.49 -32.41 7.28
N GLY A 121 -10.78 -31.20 7.75
CA GLY A 121 -9.92 -30.46 8.68
C GLY A 121 -8.59 -30.07 8.04
N THR A 122 -8.56 -29.93 6.72
CA THR A 122 -7.35 -29.69 5.94
C THR A 122 -7.21 -28.20 5.63
N ILE A 123 -5.98 -27.69 5.72
CA ILE A 123 -5.58 -26.35 5.26
C ILE A 123 -4.48 -26.53 4.23
N TYR A 124 -4.64 -25.96 3.05
CA TYR A 124 -3.57 -25.84 2.07
C TYR A 124 -2.93 -24.46 2.19
N LEU A 125 -1.60 -24.43 2.10
CA LEU A 125 -0.78 -23.23 2.24
C LEU A 125 0.19 -23.15 1.07
N THR A 126 0.07 -22.12 0.23
CA THR A 126 1.05 -21.84 -0.83
C THR A 126 2.01 -20.77 -0.34
N TRP A 127 3.30 -20.99 -0.55
CA TRP A 127 4.33 -20.05 -0.10
C TRP A 127 5.58 -20.15 -0.97
N SER A 128 6.47 -19.16 -0.86
CA SER A 128 7.76 -19.17 -1.54
C SER A 128 8.92 -18.72 -0.65
N GLU A 129 10.12 -19.19 -0.96
CA GLU A 129 11.37 -18.77 -0.32
C GLU A 129 12.46 -18.43 -1.35
N PRO A 130 13.52 -17.71 -0.93
CA PRO A 130 14.71 -17.54 -1.74
C PRO A 130 15.26 -18.89 -2.23
N GLY A 131 15.45 -19.01 -3.54
CA GLY A 131 16.15 -20.12 -4.18
C GLY A 131 17.62 -19.79 -4.42
N ARG A 132 18.12 -20.13 -5.62
CA ARG A 132 19.41 -19.62 -6.08
C ARG A 132 19.35 -18.08 -6.26
N PRO A 133 20.49 -17.35 -6.29
CA PRO A 133 20.50 -15.90 -6.39
C PRO A 133 19.64 -15.37 -7.54
N GLY A 134 18.65 -14.52 -7.21
CA GLY A 134 17.71 -13.91 -8.16
C GLY A 134 16.44 -14.72 -8.45
N PHE A 135 16.27 -15.89 -7.83
CA PHE A 135 15.13 -16.77 -8.06
C PHE A 135 14.42 -17.15 -6.75
N ALA A 136 13.16 -17.55 -6.86
CA ALA A 136 12.34 -18.08 -5.79
C ALA A 136 12.03 -19.56 -6.03
N ARG A 137 11.74 -20.28 -4.95
CA ARG A 137 11.17 -21.63 -4.97
C ARG A 137 9.78 -21.60 -4.37
N SER A 138 8.84 -22.29 -5.00
CA SER A 138 7.43 -22.33 -4.60
C SER A 138 7.12 -23.64 -3.90
N HIS A 139 6.24 -23.59 -2.92
CA HIS A 139 5.91 -24.73 -2.05
C HIS A 139 4.40 -24.78 -1.80
N LEU A 140 3.88 -26.00 -1.63
CA LEU A 140 2.52 -26.28 -1.20
C LEU A 140 2.55 -27.18 0.04
N TYR A 141 1.98 -26.70 1.15
CA TYR A 141 1.89 -27.46 2.39
C TYR A 141 0.45 -27.86 2.65
N ILE A 142 0.25 -29.06 3.19
CA ILE A 142 -1.00 -29.51 3.82
C ILE A 142 -0.81 -29.44 5.33
N LEU A 143 -1.66 -28.69 6.01
CA LEU A 143 -1.80 -28.70 7.46
C LEU A 143 -3.12 -29.41 7.80
N GLN A 144 -3.12 -30.15 8.89
CA GLN A 144 -4.25 -30.97 9.30
C GLN A 144 -4.68 -30.59 10.70
N SER A 145 -5.98 -30.58 10.90
CA SER A 145 -6.67 -30.12 12.10
C SER A 145 -7.97 -30.91 12.27
N VAL A 146 -8.82 -30.45 13.20
CA VAL A 146 -10.11 -31.08 13.49
C VAL A 146 -11.09 -30.86 12.33
N PRO A 147 -11.68 -31.92 11.74
CA PRO A 147 -12.70 -31.78 10.71
C PRO A 147 -13.92 -30.93 11.13
N GLY A 148 -14.40 -30.13 10.18
CA GLY A 148 -15.52 -29.20 10.28
C GLY A 148 -15.16 -27.88 10.98
N VAL A 149 -14.74 -27.98 12.24
CA VAL A 149 -14.62 -26.81 13.15
C VAL A 149 -13.21 -26.24 13.27
N PHE A 150 -12.19 -27.04 12.94
CA PHE A 150 -10.78 -26.75 13.15
C PHE A 150 -10.38 -26.52 14.62
N GLY A 151 -9.25 -27.10 15.02
CA GLY A 151 -8.58 -26.80 16.29
C GLY A 151 -7.67 -25.57 16.18
N PRO A 152 -7.21 -25.03 17.32
CA PRO A 152 -6.33 -23.85 17.36
C PRO A 152 -4.87 -24.13 17.02
N ARG A 153 -4.51 -25.38 16.72
CA ARG A 153 -3.15 -25.79 16.34
C ARG A 153 -3.20 -26.86 15.25
N ALA A 154 -2.19 -26.87 14.39
CA ALA A 154 -1.98 -27.96 13.45
C ALA A 154 -1.59 -29.24 14.21
N GLU A 155 -2.24 -30.36 13.89
CA GLU A 155 -1.93 -31.68 14.47
C GLU A 155 -0.79 -32.37 13.70
N ARG A 156 -0.76 -32.20 12.39
CA ARG A 156 0.28 -32.69 11.47
C ARG A 156 0.39 -31.73 10.29
N TRP A 157 1.54 -31.77 9.63
CA TRP A 157 1.77 -31.08 8.38
C TRP A 157 2.70 -31.88 7.48
N GLU A 158 2.57 -31.66 6.19
CA GLU A 158 3.44 -32.25 5.16
C GLU A 158 3.64 -31.26 4.01
N GLU A 159 4.83 -31.31 3.41
CA GLU A 159 5.12 -30.64 2.16
C GLU A 159 4.75 -31.58 1.01
N ILE A 160 3.99 -31.06 0.05
CA ILE A 160 3.45 -31.80 -1.08
C ILE A 160 3.68 -31.02 -2.37
N GLY A 161 3.62 -31.70 -3.52
CA GLY A 161 3.80 -31.04 -4.81
C GLY A 161 5.22 -30.54 -5.07
N ALA A 162 6.20 -30.94 -4.26
CA ALA A 162 7.62 -30.70 -4.50
C ALA A 162 8.02 -31.10 -5.93
N GLU A 163 7.52 -32.21 -6.46
CA GLU A 163 7.85 -32.64 -7.83
C GLU A 163 7.39 -31.63 -8.90
N LEU A 164 6.22 -31.00 -8.71
CA LEU A 164 5.67 -30.00 -9.65
C LEU A 164 6.25 -28.60 -9.40
N PHE A 165 6.40 -28.19 -8.14
CA PHE A 165 6.76 -26.82 -7.78
C PHE A 165 8.25 -26.62 -7.47
N ASP A 166 9.02 -27.64 -7.05
CA ASP A 166 10.48 -27.51 -6.86
C ASP A 166 11.23 -27.39 -8.19
N ALA A 167 10.67 -27.96 -9.26
CA ALA A 167 11.22 -27.83 -10.61
C ALA A 167 11.05 -26.41 -11.18
N VAL A 168 10.23 -25.57 -10.53
CA VAL A 168 9.77 -24.29 -11.08
C VAL A 168 10.47 -23.14 -10.37
N GLU A 169 11.44 -22.58 -11.09
CA GLU A 169 12.18 -21.41 -10.63
C GLU A 169 11.66 -20.16 -11.30
N THR A 170 10.97 -19.35 -10.51
CA THR A 170 10.50 -18.02 -10.87
C THR A 170 11.52 -16.98 -10.41
N ASN A 171 11.44 -15.77 -10.96
CA ASN A 171 12.11 -14.61 -10.38
C ASN A 171 11.65 -14.37 -8.93
N THR A 172 12.21 -13.36 -8.26
CA THR A 172 11.82 -12.97 -6.91
C THR A 172 10.43 -12.30 -6.82
N ASN A 173 9.64 -12.39 -7.90
CA ASN A 173 8.27 -11.92 -8.04
C ASN A 173 7.48 -12.82 -8.98
N HIS A 174 6.16 -12.73 -8.93
CA HIS A 174 5.21 -13.51 -9.74
C HIS A 174 5.41 -15.03 -9.56
N GLN A 175 5.39 -15.49 -8.32
CA GLN A 175 5.53 -16.91 -7.96
C GLN A 175 4.17 -17.61 -7.83
N ILE A 176 4.13 -18.73 -7.10
CA ILE A 176 2.90 -19.35 -6.66
C ILE A 176 2.04 -18.35 -5.87
N GLY A 177 0.76 -18.29 -6.20
CA GLY A 177 -0.16 -17.27 -5.71
C GLY A 177 -1.24 -17.84 -4.79
N PRO A 178 -2.45 -17.24 -4.79
CA PRO A 178 -3.55 -17.68 -3.95
C PRO A 178 -4.03 -19.09 -4.31
N CYS A 179 -4.71 -19.72 -3.35
CA CYS A 179 -5.40 -20.98 -3.56
C CYS A 179 -6.85 -20.91 -3.08
N GLN A 180 -7.71 -21.77 -3.62
CA GLN A 180 -9.07 -21.98 -3.15
C GLN A 180 -9.47 -23.44 -3.35
N VAL A 181 -10.22 -24.00 -2.40
CA VAL A 181 -10.80 -25.35 -2.53
C VAL A 181 -12.32 -25.22 -2.65
N LEU A 182 -12.90 -25.89 -3.64
CA LEU A 182 -14.35 -25.97 -3.84
C LEU A 182 -14.75 -27.38 -4.28
N GLY A 183 -15.58 -28.03 -3.48
CA GLY A 183 -15.86 -29.45 -3.66
C GLY A 183 -14.55 -30.24 -3.65
N ASP A 184 -14.35 -31.08 -4.65
CA ASP A 184 -13.17 -31.94 -4.76
C ASP A 184 -12.02 -31.30 -5.59
N VAL A 185 -12.00 -29.98 -5.75
CA VAL A 185 -11.02 -29.28 -6.61
C VAL A 185 -10.24 -28.22 -5.82
N LEU A 186 -8.91 -28.31 -5.89
CA LEU A 186 -7.97 -27.28 -5.47
C LEU A 186 -7.56 -26.43 -6.68
N ILE A 187 -7.74 -25.13 -6.57
CA ILE A 187 -7.42 -24.13 -7.60
C ILE A 187 -6.24 -23.30 -7.12
N ILE A 188 -5.22 -23.12 -7.95
CA ILE A 188 -4.02 -22.32 -7.63
C ILE A 188 -3.73 -21.34 -8.77
N GLY A 189 -3.50 -20.07 -8.44
CA GLY A 189 -2.92 -19.10 -9.37
C GLY A 189 -1.39 -19.20 -9.39
N MET A 190 -0.77 -19.25 -10.57
CA MET A 190 0.68 -19.27 -10.73
C MET A 190 1.14 -18.11 -11.62
N GLY A 191 2.04 -17.27 -11.10
CA GLY A 191 2.66 -16.20 -11.86
C GLY A 191 3.66 -16.70 -12.91
N GLU A 192 4.04 -15.81 -13.82
CA GLU A 192 4.96 -16.14 -14.91
C GLU A 192 6.44 -16.14 -14.52
N GLY A 193 6.79 -15.53 -13.38
CA GLY A 193 8.14 -15.59 -12.83
C GLY A 193 9.26 -15.09 -13.74
N GLY A 194 9.00 -14.16 -14.65
CA GLY A 194 9.92 -13.71 -15.70
C GLY A 194 10.00 -14.59 -16.95
N LYS A 195 9.12 -15.58 -17.10
CA LYS A 195 8.99 -16.49 -18.26
C LYS A 195 7.78 -16.11 -19.13
N ASN A 196 7.83 -14.93 -19.75
CA ASN A 196 6.78 -14.42 -20.63
C ASN A 196 6.30 -15.46 -21.67
N ASP A 197 7.21 -16.08 -22.42
CA ASP A 197 6.85 -17.10 -23.42
C ASP A 197 6.17 -18.32 -22.79
N GLY A 198 6.59 -18.69 -21.58
CA GLY A 198 5.99 -19.77 -20.80
C GLY A 198 4.52 -19.51 -20.48
N SER A 199 4.12 -18.25 -20.32
CA SER A 199 2.72 -17.88 -20.07
C SER A 199 1.79 -18.30 -21.20
N GLN A 200 2.27 -18.25 -22.45
CA GLN A 200 1.51 -18.63 -23.64
C GLN A 200 1.47 -20.14 -23.88
N ASP A 201 2.48 -20.87 -23.40
CA ASP A 201 2.64 -22.30 -23.63
C ASP A 201 1.93 -23.11 -22.53
N PRO A 202 0.92 -23.94 -22.86
CA PRO A 202 0.19 -24.71 -21.86
C PRO A 202 1.00 -25.88 -21.26
N THR A 203 2.13 -26.27 -21.84
CA THR A 203 2.92 -27.44 -21.39
C THR A 203 3.73 -27.19 -20.11
N ASN A 204 3.65 -26.00 -19.55
CA ASN A 204 4.29 -25.60 -18.29
C ASN A 204 3.32 -24.81 -17.40
N ILE A 205 3.72 -24.57 -16.16
CA ILE A 205 2.87 -23.88 -15.18
C ILE A 205 3.09 -22.37 -15.04
N TYR A 206 3.99 -21.74 -15.79
CA TYR A 206 4.23 -20.28 -15.70
C TYR A 206 3.02 -19.50 -16.20
N GLY A 207 2.47 -18.57 -15.40
CA GLY A 207 1.39 -17.68 -15.83
C GLY A 207 0.06 -18.41 -16.09
N LYS A 208 -0.34 -19.30 -15.18
CA LYS A 208 -1.49 -20.21 -15.32
C LYS A 208 -2.48 -20.10 -14.16
N ILE A 209 -3.71 -20.52 -14.43
CA ILE A 209 -4.62 -21.03 -13.42
C ILE A 209 -4.54 -22.56 -13.45
N LEU A 210 -4.19 -23.17 -12.33
CA LEU A 210 -4.02 -24.61 -12.19
C LEU A 210 -5.18 -25.21 -11.39
N ARG A 211 -5.58 -26.44 -11.75
CA ARG A 211 -6.64 -27.20 -11.08
C ARG A 211 -6.17 -28.61 -10.77
N PHE A 212 -6.30 -28.98 -9.51
CA PHE A 212 -5.97 -30.30 -8.95
C PHE A 212 -7.20 -30.92 -8.32
N ASP A 213 -7.27 -32.25 -8.28
CA ASP A 213 -8.13 -32.94 -7.33
C ASP A 213 -7.53 -32.93 -5.91
N LEU A 214 -8.24 -33.50 -4.93
CA LEU A 214 -7.79 -33.52 -3.53
C LEU A 214 -6.58 -34.46 -3.29
N ASP A 215 -6.30 -35.38 -4.21
CA ASP A 215 -5.10 -36.24 -4.23
C ASP A 215 -3.94 -35.57 -5.01
N LEU A 216 -4.10 -34.30 -5.38
CA LEU A 216 -3.13 -33.47 -6.12
C LEU A 216 -2.81 -33.98 -7.52
N GLN A 217 -3.71 -34.77 -8.11
CA GLN A 217 -3.66 -35.16 -9.50
C GLN A 217 -4.41 -34.12 -10.35
N PRO A 218 -4.24 -34.14 -11.69
CA PRO A 218 -5.00 -33.27 -12.57
C PRO A 218 -6.51 -33.38 -12.33
N ALA A 219 -7.18 -32.25 -12.08
CA ALA A 219 -8.60 -32.26 -11.81
C ALA A 219 -9.42 -32.78 -13.00
N SER A 220 -10.51 -33.50 -12.71
CA SER A 220 -11.49 -33.83 -13.74
C SER A 220 -12.08 -32.55 -14.35
N GLY A 221 -12.24 -32.56 -15.68
CA GLY A 221 -12.76 -31.40 -16.42
C GLY A 221 -11.69 -30.41 -16.90
N ASN A 222 -10.41 -30.61 -16.56
CA ASN A 222 -9.34 -29.83 -17.17
C ASN A 222 -9.35 -29.96 -18.70
N PRO A 223 -9.05 -28.86 -19.42
CA PRO A 223 -9.22 -28.77 -20.88
C PRO A 223 -8.20 -29.59 -21.68
N TYR A 224 -7.04 -29.88 -21.11
CA TYR A 224 -5.98 -30.64 -21.76
C TYR A 224 -5.98 -32.09 -21.26
N PRO A 225 -5.87 -33.09 -22.17
CA PRO A 225 -5.83 -34.49 -21.76
C PRO A 225 -4.49 -34.84 -21.10
N PRO A 226 -4.45 -35.90 -20.27
CA PRO A 226 -3.19 -36.39 -19.71
C PRO A 226 -2.13 -36.68 -20.77
N ASN A 227 -0.91 -36.25 -20.50
CA ASN A 227 0.25 -36.52 -21.35
C ASN A 227 1.20 -37.52 -20.65
N ALA A 228 1.83 -38.41 -21.42
CA ALA A 228 2.82 -39.34 -20.91
C ALA A 228 4.23 -38.73 -20.82
N ASP A 229 4.42 -37.53 -21.39
CA ASP A 229 5.65 -36.75 -21.27
C ASP A 229 5.74 -36.17 -19.85
N PRO A 230 6.72 -36.57 -19.01
CA PRO A 230 6.85 -36.06 -17.65
C PRO A 230 7.25 -34.58 -17.59
N ASP A 231 7.63 -33.96 -18.71
CA ASP A 231 7.97 -32.54 -18.80
C ASP A 231 6.78 -31.68 -19.31
N ASP A 232 5.58 -32.26 -19.46
CA ASP A 232 4.36 -31.57 -19.91
C ASP A 232 3.31 -31.50 -18.79
N ASP A 233 3.16 -30.31 -18.21
CA ASP A 233 2.21 -30.03 -17.12
C ASP A 233 0.81 -29.59 -17.61
N SER A 234 0.52 -29.67 -18.91
CA SER A 234 -0.72 -29.12 -19.48
C SER A 234 -1.98 -29.71 -18.89
N GLU A 235 -1.94 -30.96 -18.41
CA GLU A 235 -3.06 -31.61 -17.75
C GLU A 235 -3.54 -30.89 -16.49
N PHE A 236 -2.70 -30.10 -15.82
CA PHE A 236 -3.07 -29.27 -14.66
C PHE A 236 -3.65 -27.91 -15.06
N VAL A 237 -3.48 -27.47 -16.30
CA VAL A 237 -3.77 -26.10 -16.72
C VAL A 237 -5.25 -25.91 -17.03
N TRP A 238 -5.91 -25.05 -16.27
CA TRP A 238 -7.27 -24.58 -16.57
C TRP A 238 -7.28 -23.44 -17.60
N ALA A 239 -6.42 -22.44 -17.41
CA ALA A 239 -6.29 -21.28 -18.30
C ALA A 239 -4.86 -20.74 -18.29
N SER A 240 -4.45 -20.06 -19.37
CA SER A 240 -3.07 -19.60 -19.57
C SER A 240 -2.98 -18.12 -19.99
N GLY A 241 -1.77 -17.60 -20.14
CA GLY A 241 -1.53 -16.24 -20.61
C GLY A 241 -1.74 -15.15 -19.55
N PHE A 242 -1.47 -15.47 -18.29
CA PHE A 242 -1.47 -14.52 -17.18
C PHE A 242 -0.05 -14.06 -16.85
N ARG A 243 0.09 -12.86 -16.28
CA ARG A 243 1.38 -12.40 -15.73
C ARG A 243 1.50 -12.76 -14.26
N ASN A 244 0.59 -12.26 -13.45
CA ASN A 244 0.53 -12.52 -12.02
C ASN A 244 -0.94 -12.58 -11.57
N PRO A 245 -1.60 -13.75 -11.72
CA PRO A 245 -2.99 -13.95 -11.32
C PRO A 245 -3.11 -14.05 -9.79
N TYR A 246 -2.84 -12.94 -9.09
CA TYR A 246 -2.62 -12.93 -7.65
C TYR A 246 -3.89 -12.67 -6.84
N ALA A 247 -4.96 -12.17 -7.48
CA ALA A 247 -6.29 -12.16 -6.90
C ALA A 247 -7.12 -13.25 -7.59
N LEU A 248 -7.65 -14.20 -6.83
CA LEU A 248 -8.41 -15.33 -7.36
C LEU A 248 -9.64 -15.58 -6.50
N TYR A 249 -10.77 -15.83 -7.15
CA TYR A 249 -11.97 -16.31 -6.49
C TYR A 249 -12.80 -17.16 -7.45
N ALA A 250 -13.16 -18.37 -7.01
CA ALA A 250 -14.03 -19.29 -7.73
C ALA A 250 -15.43 -19.31 -7.08
N LEU A 251 -16.48 -19.26 -7.89
CA LEU A 251 -17.87 -19.46 -7.43
C LEU A 251 -18.25 -20.94 -7.46
N THR A 252 -17.75 -21.63 -8.47
CA THR A 252 -17.80 -23.08 -8.66
C THR A 252 -16.41 -23.52 -9.14
N PRO A 253 -16.10 -24.83 -9.20
CA PRO A 253 -14.83 -25.29 -9.74
C PRO A 253 -14.56 -24.83 -11.19
N GLU A 254 -15.60 -24.50 -11.96
CA GLU A 254 -15.52 -24.03 -13.34
C GLU A 254 -15.65 -22.50 -13.47
N ASP A 255 -16.29 -21.83 -12.52
CA ASP A 255 -16.56 -20.39 -12.57
C ASP A 255 -15.49 -19.60 -11.80
N ILE A 256 -14.34 -19.36 -12.43
CA ILE A 256 -13.16 -18.76 -11.80
C ILE A 256 -12.95 -17.32 -12.27
N TYR A 257 -12.78 -16.41 -11.31
CA TYR A 257 -12.50 -14.99 -11.55
C TYR A 257 -11.11 -14.63 -11.05
N VAL A 258 -10.41 -13.80 -11.82
CA VAL A 258 -8.98 -13.53 -11.62
C VAL A 258 -8.69 -12.04 -11.78
N GLY A 259 -8.05 -11.44 -10.79
CA GLY A 259 -7.33 -10.18 -10.93
C GLY A 259 -5.86 -10.46 -11.25
N ASP A 260 -5.42 -10.03 -12.43
CA ASP A 260 -4.08 -10.29 -12.97
C ASP A 260 -3.28 -8.98 -12.99
N ASN A 261 -2.10 -8.97 -12.37
CA ASN A 261 -1.24 -7.78 -12.36
C ASN A 261 -0.45 -7.70 -13.67
N GLY A 262 -0.59 -6.62 -14.44
CA GLY A 262 0.24 -6.34 -15.61
C GLY A 262 1.46 -5.48 -15.27
N TYR A 263 2.07 -4.85 -16.28
CA TYR A 263 3.23 -3.98 -16.07
C TYR A 263 2.81 -2.53 -15.74
N LYS A 264 1.94 -1.95 -16.57
CA LYS A 264 1.37 -0.60 -16.43
C LYS A 264 -0.15 -0.62 -16.25
N ALA A 265 -0.81 -1.68 -16.69
CA ALA A 265 -2.24 -1.89 -16.53
C ALA A 265 -2.49 -3.20 -15.77
N ASP A 266 -3.61 -3.30 -15.07
CA ASP A 266 -4.09 -4.58 -14.53
C ASP A 266 -5.43 -4.95 -15.14
N ARG A 267 -5.87 -6.19 -14.94
CA ARG A 267 -7.17 -6.64 -15.42
C ARG A 267 -7.90 -7.51 -14.42
N PHE A 268 -9.21 -7.52 -14.57
CA PHE A 268 -10.10 -8.47 -13.93
C PHE A 268 -10.79 -9.29 -15.03
N VAL A 269 -10.70 -10.62 -14.95
CA VAL A 269 -11.19 -11.54 -15.98
C VAL A 269 -12.00 -12.68 -15.39
N TYR A 270 -12.89 -13.24 -16.21
CA TYR A 270 -13.49 -14.55 -15.99
C TYR A 270 -12.67 -15.59 -16.75
N ALA A 271 -12.02 -16.52 -16.03
CA ALA A 271 -11.06 -17.50 -16.53
C ALA A 271 -11.76 -18.74 -17.14
N GLN A 272 -11.84 -18.79 -18.46
CA GLN A 272 -12.49 -19.86 -19.22
C GLN A 272 -11.55 -21.06 -19.45
N PRO A 273 -12.09 -22.30 -19.51
CA PRO A 273 -11.29 -23.49 -19.75
C PRO A 273 -10.54 -23.43 -21.09
N GLY A 274 -9.24 -23.64 -21.04
CA GLY A 274 -8.32 -23.70 -22.17
C GLY A 274 -8.04 -22.36 -22.84
N MET A 275 -8.58 -21.26 -22.29
CA MET A 275 -8.39 -19.93 -22.84
C MET A 275 -7.00 -19.39 -22.49
N ASN A 276 -6.34 -18.79 -23.49
CA ASN A 276 -5.10 -18.07 -23.32
C ASN A 276 -5.38 -16.56 -23.33
N TYR A 277 -5.02 -15.89 -22.24
CA TYR A 277 -5.26 -14.47 -21.98
C TYR A 277 -4.14 -13.54 -22.50
N GLY A 278 -3.15 -14.07 -23.22
CA GLY A 278 -2.29 -13.28 -24.11
C GLY A 278 -1.12 -12.52 -23.45
N TRP A 279 -0.80 -12.72 -22.17
CA TRP A 279 0.44 -12.14 -21.62
C TRP A 279 1.67 -12.68 -22.34
N ASP A 280 2.38 -11.79 -23.04
CA ASP A 280 3.58 -12.08 -23.83
C ASP A 280 4.79 -11.23 -23.38
N GLY A 281 4.68 -10.58 -22.22
CA GLY A 281 5.63 -9.57 -21.75
C GLY A 281 5.14 -8.13 -21.90
N THR A 282 3.96 -7.93 -22.48
CA THR A 282 3.34 -6.61 -22.66
C THR A 282 1.88 -6.58 -22.21
N ASP A 283 1.37 -5.38 -21.92
CA ASP A 283 -0.05 -5.19 -21.56
C ASP A 283 -0.96 -5.13 -22.80
N ASP A 284 -0.45 -5.35 -24.02
CA ASP A 284 -1.18 -5.10 -25.27
C ASP A 284 -2.44 -5.96 -25.41
N PHE A 285 -2.44 -7.16 -24.79
CA PHE A 285 -3.58 -8.07 -24.76
C PHE A 285 -4.46 -7.94 -23.51
N PHE A 286 -4.13 -7.07 -22.55
CA PHE A 286 -4.94 -6.91 -21.33
C PHE A 286 -6.39 -6.49 -21.59
N PRO A 287 -6.73 -5.68 -22.60
CA PRO A 287 -8.13 -5.41 -22.92
C PRO A 287 -8.90 -6.61 -23.49
N VAL A 288 -8.23 -7.65 -23.97
CA VAL A 288 -8.88 -8.82 -24.56
C VAL A 288 -9.43 -9.73 -23.47
N ALA A 289 -10.71 -10.10 -23.60
CA ALA A 289 -11.41 -11.01 -22.68
C ALA A 289 -11.44 -10.56 -21.20
N SER A 290 -11.16 -9.27 -20.94
CA SER A 290 -11.24 -8.68 -19.62
C SER A 290 -12.61 -8.12 -19.34
N LEU A 291 -13.10 -8.38 -18.13
CA LEU A 291 -14.29 -7.74 -17.59
C LEU A 291 -13.98 -6.28 -17.26
N SER A 292 -12.81 -6.02 -16.67
CA SER A 292 -12.31 -4.66 -16.44
C SER A 292 -10.81 -4.55 -16.64
N VAL A 293 -10.35 -3.35 -16.97
CA VAL A 293 -8.93 -2.97 -17.06
C VAL A 293 -8.69 -1.74 -16.20
N PHE A 294 -7.62 -1.78 -15.41
CA PHE A 294 -7.21 -0.71 -14.51
C PHE A 294 -5.95 -0.03 -15.06
N THR A 295 -6.08 1.26 -15.36
CA THR A 295 -4.96 2.10 -15.82
C THR A 295 -5.01 3.43 -15.05
N PRO A 296 -3.95 3.82 -14.31
CA PRO A 296 -2.73 3.04 -14.06
C PRO A 296 -3.01 1.74 -13.30
N SER A 297 -2.03 0.84 -13.25
CA SER A 297 -2.07 -0.37 -12.44
C SER A 297 -2.47 -0.05 -10.97
N ILE A 298 -3.21 -0.96 -10.36
CA ILE A 298 -3.63 -0.92 -8.96
C ILE A 298 -3.01 -2.07 -8.16
N ALA A 299 -2.35 -3.00 -8.84
CA ALA A 299 -1.81 -4.28 -8.38
C ALA A 299 -2.84 -5.04 -7.51
N PRO A 300 -3.85 -5.67 -8.14
CA PRO A 300 -4.86 -6.45 -7.43
C PRO A 300 -4.26 -7.57 -6.58
N THR A 301 -4.79 -7.75 -5.37
CA THR A 301 -4.26 -8.70 -4.37
C THR A 301 -5.27 -9.72 -3.88
N ARG A 302 -6.56 -9.37 -3.80
CA ARG A 302 -7.62 -10.27 -3.30
C ARG A 302 -8.94 -10.04 -4.02
N LEU A 303 -9.68 -11.12 -4.21
CA LEU A 303 -11.08 -11.09 -4.59
C LEU A 303 -11.94 -11.65 -3.46
N ALA A 304 -13.12 -11.09 -3.27
CA ALA A 304 -14.20 -11.67 -2.49
C ALA A 304 -15.51 -11.48 -3.24
N PHE A 305 -16.36 -12.50 -3.28
CA PHE A 305 -17.68 -12.39 -3.89
C PHE A 305 -18.74 -12.06 -2.83
N VAL A 306 -19.52 -11.02 -3.05
CA VAL A 306 -20.66 -10.62 -2.22
C VAL A 306 -21.95 -11.02 -2.93
N PRO A 307 -22.71 -12.00 -2.40
CA PRO A 307 -24.00 -12.33 -2.98
C PRO A 307 -25.01 -11.20 -2.74
N PRO A 308 -25.97 -10.99 -3.66
CA PRO A 308 -27.08 -10.07 -3.42
C PRO A 308 -27.80 -10.38 -2.11
N GLY A 309 -28.10 -9.35 -1.31
CA GLY A 309 -28.77 -9.51 -0.01
C GLY A 309 -27.89 -10.07 1.12
N HIS A 310 -26.57 -10.07 0.98
CA HIS A 310 -25.66 -10.39 2.09
C HIS A 310 -25.95 -9.46 3.29
N PRO A 311 -26.14 -9.99 4.52
CA PRO A 311 -26.66 -9.23 5.66
C PRO A 311 -25.75 -8.09 6.12
N ALA A 312 -24.48 -8.13 5.75
CA ALA A 312 -23.50 -7.10 6.10
C ALA A 312 -23.43 -5.91 5.12
N PHE A 313 -24.20 -5.92 4.04
CA PHE A 313 -24.21 -4.86 3.04
C PHE A 313 -25.57 -4.16 3.03
N ASP A 314 -25.61 -2.97 2.43
CA ASP A 314 -26.86 -2.26 2.18
C ASP A 314 -27.87 -3.22 1.51
N PRO A 315 -29.15 -3.27 1.93
CA PRO A 315 -30.15 -4.14 1.29
C PRO A 315 -30.28 -3.95 -0.23
N ASP A 316 -29.95 -2.76 -0.73
CA ASP A 316 -29.97 -2.42 -2.16
C ASP A 316 -28.59 -2.65 -2.84
N PHE A 317 -27.60 -3.17 -2.11
CA PHE A 317 -26.30 -3.51 -2.68
C PHE A 317 -26.46 -4.61 -3.75
N PRO A 318 -26.01 -4.37 -5.00
CA PRO A 318 -26.34 -5.25 -6.14
C PRO A 318 -25.58 -6.59 -6.13
N GLY A 319 -24.66 -6.80 -5.18
CA GLY A 319 -23.74 -7.93 -5.17
C GLY A 319 -22.60 -7.75 -6.17
N GLY A 320 -21.78 -8.80 -6.34
CA GLY A 320 -20.63 -8.81 -7.25
C GLY A 320 -19.31 -9.00 -6.52
N PHE A 321 -18.19 -8.67 -7.17
CA PHE A 321 -16.86 -8.85 -6.59
C PHE A 321 -16.37 -7.60 -5.89
N LEU A 322 -15.67 -7.80 -4.79
CA LEU A 322 -14.80 -6.82 -4.18
C LEU A 322 -13.36 -7.19 -4.52
N LEU A 323 -12.59 -6.22 -5.03
CA LEU A 323 -11.20 -6.39 -5.45
C LEU A 323 -10.31 -5.49 -4.60
N ALA A 324 -9.47 -6.09 -3.75
CA ALA A 324 -8.44 -5.36 -3.01
C ALA A 324 -7.27 -5.00 -3.93
N ALA A 325 -6.74 -3.80 -3.72
CA ALA A 325 -5.60 -3.25 -4.44
C ALA A 325 -4.56 -2.73 -3.46
N ILE A 326 -3.31 -3.13 -3.67
CA ILE A 326 -2.20 -2.76 -2.78
C ILE A 326 -1.99 -1.24 -2.70
N GLY A 327 -2.20 -0.51 -3.81
CA GLY A 327 -2.08 0.95 -3.85
C GLY A 327 -0.66 1.48 -3.62
N ASN A 328 -0.51 2.46 -2.71
CA ASN A 328 0.67 3.32 -2.67
C ASN A 328 1.96 2.60 -2.22
N LEU A 329 1.87 1.45 -1.56
CA LEU A 329 3.02 0.61 -1.26
C LEU A 329 3.74 0.10 -2.51
N TYR A 330 2.98 -0.32 -3.52
CA TYR A 330 3.56 -0.77 -4.80
C TYR A 330 4.24 0.37 -5.56
N TYR A 331 3.67 1.58 -5.46
CA TYR A 331 4.15 2.75 -6.18
C TYR A 331 5.18 3.59 -5.44
N ALA A 332 5.34 3.43 -4.14
CA ALA A 332 6.43 4.06 -3.40
C ALA A 332 7.82 3.66 -3.96
N ALA A 333 7.94 2.44 -4.48
CA ALA A 333 9.14 1.98 -5.18
C ALA A 333 9.30 2.61 -6.59
N ARG A 334 8.21 3.12 -7.19
CA ARG A 334 8.16 3.68 -8.56
C ARG A 334 8.04 5.21 -8.63
N ALA A 335 7.88 5.88 -7.49
CA ALA A 335 7.67 7.33 -7.37
C ALA A 335 6.43 7.87 -8.12
N GLU A 336 5.35 7.07 -8.19
CA GLU A 336 4.05 7.47 -8.79
C GLU A 336 3.00 7.64 -7.67
N PRO A 337 2.72 8.87 -7.21
CA PRO A 337 2.15 9.12 -5.87
C PRO A 337 0.62 8.94 -5.72
N ASP A 338 -0.12 8.58 -6.78
CA ASP A 338 -1.56 8.84 -6.82
C ASP A 338 -2.49 7.63 -6.59
N VAL A 339 -1.96 6.40 -6.50
CA VAL A 339 -2.81 5.20 -6.27
C VAL A 339 -2.84 4.85 -4.79
N SER A 340 -3.97 5.04 -4.13
CA SER A 340 -4.15 4.68 -2.71
C SER A 340 -4.61 3.23 -2.55
N PRO A 341 -4.23 2.53 -1.46
CA PRO A 341 -4.79 1.21 -1.15
C PRO A 341 -6.32 1.29 -1.14
N SER A 342 -6.96 0.40 -1.87
CA SER A 342 -8.40 0.52 -2.14
C SER A 342 -9.06 -0.84 -2.26
N ILE A 343 -10.37 -0.88 -2.01
CA ILE A 343 -11.24 -1.99 -2.38
C ILE A 343 -12.18 -1.47 -3.45
N PHE A 344 -12.16 -2.09 -4.63
CA PHE A 344 -13.08 -1.77 -5.73
C PHE A 344 -14.28 -2.70 -5.69
N HIS A 345 -15.46 -2.17 -5.94
CA HIS A 345 -16.64 -2.96 -6.23
C HIS A 345 -16.78 -3.13 -7.74
N LEU A 346 -16.91 -4.39 -8.15
CA LEU A 346 -17.06 -4.85 -9.52
C LEU A 346 -18.42 -5.55 -9.62
N PRO A 347 -19.48 -4.84 -10.04
CA PRO A 347 -20.79 -5.45 -10.20
C PRO A 347 -20.72 -6.45 -11.36
N VAL A 348 -20.83 -7.74 -11.04
CA VAL A 348 -20.78 -8.83 -12.01
C VAL A 348 -22.11 -9.56 -12.01
N ASP A 349 -22.70 -9.74 -13.19
CA ASP A 349 -23.75 -10.72 -13.40
C ASP A 349 -23.09 -12.08 -13.61
N THR A 350 -23.26 -12.96 -12.63
CA THR A 350 -22.63 -14.28 -12.60
C THR A 350 -23.26 -15.25 -13.60
N GLU A 351 -24.50 -15.01 -14.07
CA GLU A 351 -25.14 -15.88 -15.06
C GLU A 351 -24.54 -15.66 -16.45
N SER A 352 -24.28 -14.40 -16.82
CA SER A 352 -23.68 -14.04 -18.11
C SER A 352 -22.16 -13.85 -18.06
N ALA A 353 -21.55 -13.97 -16.88
CA ALA A 353 -20.13 -13.69 -16.63
C ALA A 353 -19.69 -12.34 -17.21
N SER A 354 -20.47 -11.28 -16.94
CA SER A 354 -20.25 -9.94 -17.50
C SER A 354 -20.39 -8.85 -16.43
N LEU A 355 -19.84 -7.64 -16.68
CA LEU A 355 -20.06 -6.50 -15.80
C LEU A 355 -21.52 -6.03 -15.90
N ALA A 356 -22.19 -5.95 -14.76
CA ALA A 356 -23.54 -5.44 -14.61
C ALA A 356 -23.58 -3.90 -14.41
N GLY A 357 -22.42 -3.25 -14.26
CA GLY A 357 -22.32 -1.82 -14.00
C GLY A 357 -20.89 -1.30 -14.09
N GLN A 358 -20.71 -0.01 -13.78
CA GLN A 358 -19.39 0.60 -13.69
C GLN A 358 -18.68 0.12 -12.41
N GLN A 359 -17.37 -0.05 -12.49
CA GLN A 359 -16.55 -0.27 -11.30
C GLN A 359 -16.50 0.99 -10.43
N GLU A 360 -16.50 0.82 -9.12
CA GLU A 360 -16.48 1.92 -8.16
C GLU A 360 -15.46 1.67 -7.06
N THR A 361 -14.87 2.73 -6.51
CA THR A 361 -14.07 2.60 -5.30
C THR A 361 -15.03 2.45 -4.12
N PHE A 362 -14.98 1.31 -3.44
CA PHE A 362 -15.83 0.99 -2.31
C PHE A 362 -15.18 1.37 -0.99
N VAL A 363 -13.89 1.08 -0.82
CA VAL A 363 -13.07 1.54 0.31
C VAL A 363 -11.84 2.22 -0.23
N SER A 364 -11.44 3.35 0.37
CA SER A 364 -10.22 4.06 0.02
C SER A 364 -9.39 4.39 1.26
N TYR A 365 -8.13 4.00 1.27
CA TYR A 365 -7.20 4.41 2.31
C TYR A 365 -6.69 5.83 2.05
N ARG A 366 -6.60 6.64 3.11
CA ARG A 366 -6.20 8.06 3.06
C ARG A 366 -5.02 8.41 3.96
N GLY A 367 -4.42 7.42 4.60
CA GLY A 367 -3.28 7.60 5.50
C GLY A 367 -1.91 7.59 4.79
N PRO A 368 -0.80 7.52 5.56
CA PRO A 368 0.56 7.39 5.02
C PRO A 368 0.81 6.02 4.35
N LEU A 369 1.96 5.82 3.71
CA LEU A 369 2.35 4.57 3.03
C LEU A 369 1.76 3.28 3.65
N GLN A 370 0.99 2.54 2.87
CA GLN A 370 0.28 1.34 3.29
C GLN A 370 -0.02 0.42 2.10
N GLY A 371 -0.26 -0.86 2.37
CA GLY A 371 -0.75 -1.84 1.39
C GLY A 371 -2.05 -2.47 1.85
N LEU A 372 -2.83 -3.00 0.91
CA LEU A 372 -3.99 -3.84 1.20
C LEU A 372 -3.82 -5.20 0.50
N VAL A 373 -3.51 -6.23 1.28
CA VAL A 373 -3.19 -7.58 0.77
C VAL A 373 -4.12 -8.65 1.32
N ALA A 374 -4.76 -8.38 2.46
CA ALA A 374 -5.65 -9.31 3.14
C ALA A 374 -7.08 -8.79 3.17
N MET A 375 -7.99 -9.60 2.64
CA MET A 375 -9.42 -9.33 2.59
C MET A 375 -10.19 -10.65 2.51
N ALA A 376 -11.32 -10.73 3.21
CA ALA A 376 -12.26 -11.85 3.12
C ALA A 376 -13.68 -11.38 3.44
N LEU A 377 -14.67 -11.98 2.78
CA LEU A 377 -16.06 -11.84 3.21
C LEU A 377 -16.32 -12.85 4.34
N GLY A 378 -16.71 -12.33 5.51
CA GLY A 378 -17.20 -13.10 6.64
C GLY A 378 -18.73 -13.08 6.71
N PRO A 379 -19.34 -13.87 7.60
CA PRO A 379 -20.80 -13.97 7.72
C PRO A 379 -21.49 -12.66 8.14
N ASP A 380 -20.74 -11.75 8.77
CA ASP A 380 -21.24 -10.50 9.37
C ASP A 380 -20.51 -9.25 8.87
N GLY A 381 -19.64 -9.36 7.86
CA GLY A 381 -18.88 -8.21 7.38
C GLY A 381 -17.83 -8.53 6.35
N LEU A 382 -17.33 -7.49 5.70
CA LEU A 382 -16.10 -7.53 4.95
C LEU A 382 -14.93 -7.32 5.91
N TYR A 383 -14.03 -8.29 5.98
CA TYR A 383 -12.85 -8.24 6.82
C TYR A 383 -11.65 -7.86 5.98
N PHE A 384 -10.84 -6.92 6.46
CA PHE A 384 -9.64 -6.50 5.76
C PHE A 384 -8.60 -5.95 6.73
N SER A 385 -7.33 -5.98 6.32
CA SER A 385 -6.22 -5.48 7.13
C SER A 385 -5.21 -4.72 6.28
N PRO A 386 -4.68 -3.59 6.77
CA PRO A 386 -3.46 -3.01 6.24
C PRO A 386 -2.32 -4.02 6.33
N PHE A 387 -1.45 -3.99 5.31
CA PHE A 387 -0.29 -4.87 5.22
C PHE A 387 0.84 -4.42 6.16
N LEU A 388 1.28 -3.17 6.07
CA LEU A 388 2.28 -2.60 6.97
C LEU A 388 1.70 -2.38 8.37
N PRO A 389 2.46 -2.70 9.44
CA PRO A 389 2.06 -2.41 10.81
C PRO A 389 1.62 -0.96 11.04
N GLU A 390 0.46 -0.77 11.66
CA GLU A 390 -0.08 0.55 12.04
C GLU A 390 0.46 1.05 13.39
N SER A 391 1.01 0.14 14.20
CA SER A 391 1.52 0.40 15.54
C SER A 391 2.70 -0.52 15.89
N GLU A 392 3.36 -0.29 17.02
CA GLU A 392 4.40 -1.22 17.54
C GLU A 392 3.84 -2.63 17.80
N SER A 393 2.54 -2.73 18.12
CA SER A 393 1.85 -4.01 18.28
C SER A 393 1.52 -4.70 16.95
N GLY A 394 1.56 -4.01 15.82
CA GLY A 394 1.16 -4.56 14.52
C GLY A 394 -0.02 -3.83 13.87
N SER A 395 -0.61 -4.48 12.86
CA SER A 395 -1.84 -4.10 12.18
C SER A 395 -3.07 -4.68 12.90
N ALA A 396 -4.22 -4.05 12.67
CA ALA A 396 -5.52 -4.56 13.05
C ALA A 396 -6.24 -5.23 11.87
N ILE A 397 -7.12 -6.19 12.17
CA ILE A 397 -8.16 -6.63 11.26
C ILE A 397 -9.42 -5.80 11.54
N TYR A 398 -9.92 -5.16 10.51
CA TYR A 398 -11.16 -4.39 10.54
C TYR A 398 -12.32 -5.21 9.96
N ARG A 399 -13.53 -5.02 10.51
CA ARG A 399 -14.79 -5.46 9.92
C ARG A 399 -15.57 -4.25 9.44
N LEU A 400 -15.94 -4.26 8.16
CA LEU A 400 -16.88 -3.32 7.56
C LEU A 400 -18.25 -3.97 7.41
N ALA A 401 -19.29 -3.29 7.86
CA ALA A 401 -20.68 -3.73 7.73
C ALA A 401 -21.62 -2.52 7.61
N TYR A 402 -22.76 -2.71 6.94
CA TYR A 402 -23.81 -1.70 6.86
C TYR A 402 -24.48 -1.52 8.21
N ASP A 403 -24.27 -0.36 8.82
CA ASP A 403 -24.85 0.08 10.09
C ASP A 403 -24.98 1.60 10.06
N PRO A 404 -26.10 2.13 9.56
CA PRO A 404 -26.31 3.57 9.44
C PRO A 404 -26.42 4.29 10.79
N GLU A 405 -26.71 3.56 11.88
CA GLU A 405 -26.79 4.14 13.23
C GLU A 405 -25.39 4.42 13.81
N HIS A 406 -24.39 3.63 13.41
CA HIS A 406 -22.99 3.77 13.81
C HIS A 406 -22.08 4.05 12.61
N ALA A 407 -22.58 4.78 11.61
CA ALA A 407 -21.88 5.03 10.37
C ALA A 407 -20.49 5.66 10.60
N HIS A 408 -19.51 5.14 9.86
CA HIS A 408 -18.14 5.62 9.91
C HIS A 408 -18.05 7.09 9.45
N PRO A 409 -17.29 7.95 10.17
CA PRO A 409 -17.27 9.39 9.89
C PRO A 409 -16.49 9.76 8.63
N THR A 410 -15.62 8.88 8.14
CA THR A 410 -14.84 9.10 6.92
C THR A 410 -15.53 8.49 5.72
N ARG A 411 -15.75 9.29 4.66
CA ARG A 411 -16.35 8.80 3.41
C ARG A 411 -15.32 8.46 2.34
N VAL A 412 -15.65 7.49 1.50
CA VAL A 412 -14.90 7.21 0.27
C VAL A 412 -14.92 8.45 -0.64
N GLY A 413 -13.78 8.78 -1.26
CA GLY A 413 -13.64 9.98 -2.11
C GLY A 413 -13.34 11.29 -1.36
N GLU A 414 -13.44 11.34 -0.03
CA GLU A 414 -12.91 12.45 0.77
C GLU A 414 -11.38 12.33 0.88
N VAL A 415 -10.67 12.71 -0.18
CA VAL A 415 -9.20 12.69 -0.16
C VAL A 415 -8.68 13.87 0.66
N PRO A 416 -7.82 13.66 1.67
CA PRO A 416 -7.12 14.76 2.33
C PRO A 416 -6.30 15.53 1.30
N VAL A 417 -6.57 16.82 1.18
CA VAL A 417 -5.74 17.73 0.38
C VAL A 417 -4.41 17.90 1.14
N THR A 418 -3.30 17.35 0.60
CA THR A 418 -1.94 17.55 1.13
C THR A 418 -1.14 18.46 0.21
N ALA A 419 -0.20 19.23 0.78
CA ALA A 419 0.57 20.21 0.01
C ALA A 419 1.47 19.55 -1.04
N ASP A 420 2.00 18.39 -0.71
CA ASP A 420 2.74 17.50 -1.60
C ASP A 420 1.92 17.10 -2.82
N LYS A 421 0.68 16.65 -2.61
CA LYS A 421 -0.23 16.33 -3.72
C LYS A 421 -0.49 17.55 -4.60
N VAL A 422 -0.81 18.70 -4.00
CA VAL A 422 -1.07 19.95 -4.73
C VAL A 422 0.16 20.39 -5.56
N LEU A 423 1.37 20.31 -4.99
CA LEU A 423 2.61 20.66 -5.71
C LEU A 423 2.87 19.77 -6.94
N ILE A 424 2.46 18.51 -6.88
CA ILE A 424 2.64 17.54 -7.96
C ILE A 424 1.57 17.76 -9.04
N THR A 425 0.30 17.84 -8.64
CA THR A 425 -0.83 17.98 -9.56
C THR A 425 -0.79 19.30 -10.34
N GLU A 426 -0.39 20.39 -9.68
CA GLU A 426 -0.22 21.70 -10.32
C GLU A 426 1.10 21.83 -11.10
N GLY A 427 1.90 20.75 -11.20
CA GLY A 427 3.14 20.72 -11.96
C GLY A 427 4.28 21.56 -11.37
N CYS A 428 4.16 22.03 -10.12
CA CYS A 428 5.17 22.87 -9.47
C CYS A 428 6.53 22.16 -9.39
N THR A 429 6.55 20.84 -9.21
CA THR A 429 7.78 20.03 -9.13
C THR A 429 8.58 19.96 -10.45
N GLY A 430 8.00 20.38 -11.58
CA GLY A 430 8.71 20.48 -12.85
C GLY A 430 9.65 21.69 -12.91
N CYS A 431 9.24 22.81 -12.30
CA CYS A 431 10.00 24.06 -12.34
C CYS A 431 10.75 24.35 -11.03
N HIS A 432 10.29 23.84 -9.90
CA HIS A 432 10.82 24.18 -8.59
C HIS A 432 11.55 23.02 -7.93
N THR A 433 12.63 23.33 -7.22
CA THR A 433 13.28 22.36 -6.32
C THR A 433 12.35 22.07 -5.16
N THR A 434 11.93 20.81 -5.05
CA THR A 434 11.05 20.26 -4.02
C THR A 434 11.47 18.82 -3.74
N PHE A 435 11.27 18.32 -2.51
CA PHE A 435 11.53 16.91 -2.17
C PHE A 435 12.94 16.38 -2.52
N GLY A 436 13.97 17.22 -2.52
CA GLY A 436 15.34 16.82 -2.91
C GLY A 436 15.55 16.68 -4.43
N LYS A 437 14.52 16.89 -5.25
CA LYS A 437 14.62 16.96 -6.72
C LYS A 437 15.08 18.35 -7.12
N GLU A 438 16.27 18.45 -7.70
CA GLU A 438 16.80 19.73 -8.18
C GLU A 438 16.12 20.17 -9.48
N SER A 439 15.63 21.40 -9.51
CA SER A 439 15.27 22.11 -10.74
C SER A 439 16.02 23.44 -10.81
N ARG A 440 16.27 23.93 -12.03
CA ARG A 440 17.02 25.17 -12.28
C ARG A 440 16.15 26.28 -12.88
N ILE A 441 14.83 26.08 -12.97
CA ILE A 441 13.91 27.02 -13.61
C ILE A 441 13.40 28.04 -12.58
N GLY A 442 12.75 27.55 -11.53
CA GLY A 442 12.20 28.34 -10.43
C GLY A 442 13.02 28.16 -9.14
N PRO A 443 12.78 29.02 -8.13
CA PRO A 443 13.45 28.87 -6.84
C PRO A 443 13.01 27.63 -6.08
N SER A 444 13.82 27.21 -5.11
CA SER A 444 13.42 26.17 -4.17
C SER A 444 12.16 26.55 -3.41
N LEU A 445 11.21 25.62 -3.32
CA LEU A 445 10.00 25.71 -2.50
C LEU A 445 10.19 24.99 -1.15
N ASP A 446 11.43 24.78 -0.73
CA ASP A 446 11.74 24.44 0.66
C ASP A 446 11.26 25.60 1.56
N PRO A 447 10.34 25.38 2.52
CA PRO A 447 9.69 26.46 3.26
C PRO A 447 10.67 27.40 3.99
N ALA A 448 11.75 26.86 4.56
CA ALA A 448 12.73 27.67 5.29
C ALA A 448 13.50 28.59 4.33
N TYR A 449 14.00 28.02 3.22
CA TYR A 449 14.71 28.78 2.20
C TYR A 449 13.80 29.83 1.54
N LEU A 450 12.58 29.44 1.18
CA LEU A 450 11.61 30.29 0.50
C LEU A 450 11.22 31.47 1.40
N SER A 451 10.87 31.19 2.65
CA SER A 451 10.48 32.20 3.63
C SER A 451 11.62 33.16 3.92
N ASP A 452 12.83 32.68 4.20
CA ASP A 452 13.99 33.56 4.47
C ASP A 452 14.32 34.47 3.29
N ARG A 453 14.32 33.93 2.08
CA ARG A 453 14.59 34.69 0.86
C ARG A 453 13.53 35.77 0.63
N LEU A 454 12.25 35.41 0.77
CA LEU A 454 11.14 36.33 0.48
C LEU A 454 10.98 37.36 1.60
N ARG A 455 11.12 36.99 2.87
CA ARG A 455 10.93 37.86 4.03
C ARG A 455 11.80 39.12 3.95
N ALA A 456 13.09 38.97 3.61
CA ALA A 456 14.01 40.10 3.44
C ALA A 456 13.64 40.99 2.23
N ARG A 457 13.31 40.38 1.09
CA ARG A 457 12.93 41.11 -0.14
C ARG A 457 11.62 41.87 0.04
N LEU A 458 10.55 41.20 0.47
CA LEU A 458 9.19 41.76 0.51
C LEU A 458 9.05 42.89 1.54
N ASN A 459 9.90 42.91 2.56
CA ASN A 459 9.94 43.97 3.57
C ASN A 459 10.95 45.08 3.25
N SER A 460 11.60 45.05 2.09
CA SER A 460 12.58 46.05 1.70
C SER A 460 11.92 47.28 1.04
N PRO A 461 12.50 48.50 1.19
CA PRO A 461 12.04 49.69 0.47
C PRO A 461 12.11 49.52 -1.06
N GLU A 462 13.10 48.77 -1.56
CA GLU A 462 13.29 48.52 -2.99
C GLU A 462 12.12 47.72 -3.57
N TYR A 463 11.61 46.74 -2.83
CA TYR A 463 10.43 45.99 -3.29
C TYR A 463 9.17 46.85 -3.33
N LEU A 464 8.97 47.75 -2.36
CA LEU A 464 7.83 48.67 -2.41
C LEU A 464 7.92 49.61 -3.62
N ALA A 465 9.10 50.10 -3.94
CA ALA A 465 9.33 50.89 -5.16
C ALA A 465 9.06 50.07 -6.45
N VAL A 466 9.30 48.76 -6.45
CA VAL A 466 8.89 47.88 -7.57
C VAL A 466 7.38 47.85 -7.72
N LEU A 467 6.62 47.74 -6.63
CA LEU A 467 5.15 47.77 -6.71
C LEU A 467 4.64 49.09 -7.28
N ASP A 468 5.28 50.20 -6.93
CA ASP A 468 4.93 51.53 -7.45
C ASP A 468 5.21 51.64 -8.95
N ALA A 469 6.32 51.06 -9.42
CA ALA A 469 6.62 51.00 -10.85
C ALA A 469 5.62 50.12 -11.61
N VAL A 470 5.23 48.95 -11.06
CA VAL A 470 4.21 48.09 -11.68
C VAL A 470 2.84 48.77 -11.71
N ASP A 471 2.55 49.64 -10.74
CA ASP A 471 1.36 50.47 -10.73
C ASP A 471 1.36 51.57 -11.82
N GLU A 472 2.48 51.87 -12.47
CA GLU A 472 2.49 52.78 -13.62
C GLU A 472 2.18 52.06 -14.94
N GLU A 473 2.13 50.73 -14.94
CA GLU A 473 1.85 49.93 -16.13
C GLU A 473 0.42 50.15 -16.64
N THR A 474 0.31 50.21 -17.97
CA THR A 474 -0.96 50.48 -18.66
C THR A 474 -1.71 49.23 -19.08
N ASP A 475 -1.07 48.06 -18.97
CA ASP A 475 -1.69 46.77 -19.25
C ASP A 475 -2.85 46.51 -18.27
N SER A 476 -3.98 46.02 -18.82
CA SER A 476 -5.20 45.78 -18.05
C SER A 476 -4.99 44.79 -16.91
N PHE A 477 -4.11 43.79 -17.08
CA PHE A 477 -3.79 42.82 -16.02
C PHE A 477 -3.19 43.51 -14.79
N PHE A 478 -2.27 44.47 -14.97
CA PHE A 478 -1.68 45.19 -13.83
C PHE A 478 -2.70 46.14 -13.20
N GLN A 479 -3.56 46.78 -14.00
CA GLN A 479 -4.62 47.62 -13.44
C GLN A 479 -5.61 46.83 -12.59
N GLU A 480 -6.03 45.66 -13.07
CA GLU A 480 -6.98 44.76 -12.38
C GLU A 480 -6.36 44.10 -11.14
N SER A 481 -5.05 43.85 -11.15
CA SER A 481 -4.32 43.23 -10.03
C SER A 481 -3.78 44.22 -8.98
N ARG A 482 -4.13 45.51 -9.07
CA ARG A 482 -3.80 46.52 -8.04
C ARG A 482 -4.21 46.11 -6.62
N PRO A 483 -5.41 45.55 -6.37
CA PRO A 483 -5.82 45.19 -5.02
C PRO A 483 -4.85 44.22 -4.32
N GLN A 484 -4.23 43.32 -5.07
CA GLN A 484 -3.22 42.38 -4.55
C GLN A 484 -1.95 43.13 -4.09
N ARG A 485 -1.47 44.10 -4.87
CA ARG A 485 -0.32 44.93 -4.49
C ARG A 485 -0.64 45.82 -3.28
N ASP A 486 -1.84 46.38 -3.22
CA ASP A 486 -2.30 47.20 -2.09
C ASP A 486 -2.39 46.38 -0.80
N ALA A 487 -2.88 45.14 -0.86
CA ALA A 487 -2.92 44.22 0.28
C ALA A 487 -1.51 43.87 0.79
N VAL A 488 -0.56 43.65 -0.12
CA VAL A 488 0.86 43.41 0.22
C VAL A 488 1.46 44.64 0.90
N ARG A 489 1.20 45.86 0.39
CA ARG A 489 1.67 47.12 1.01
C ARG A 489 1.12 47.34 2.41
N ALA A 490 -0.17 47.05 2.61
CA ALA A 490 -0.87 47.22 3.88
C ALA A 490 -0.38 46.27 4.98
N SER A 491 0.28 45.18 4.60
CA SER A 491 0.83 44.17 5.51
C SER A 491 2.30 44.44 5.84
N SER A 492 2.87 43.83 6.88
CA SER A 492 4.31 43.92 7.20
C SER A 492 4.82 42.63 7.85
N GLY A 493 6.14 42.44 7.88
CA GLY A 493 6.77 41.25 8.48
C GLY A 493 6.31 39.95 7.81
N ASP A 494 5.98 38.94 8.61
CA ASP A 494 5.48 37.64 8.14
C ASP A 494 4.06 37.72 7.56
N ALA A 495 3.24 38.67 8.03
CA ALA A 495 1.91 38.88 7.45
C ALA A 495 2.01 39.33 5.98
N ARG A 496 3.02 40.15 5.64
CA ARG A 496 3.28 40.54 4.25
C ARG A 496 3.69 39.35 3.40
N LEU A 497 4.50 38.44 3.95
CA LEU A 497 4.89 37.22 3.25
C LEU A 497 3.66 36.35 2.93
N ALA A 498 2.77 36.16 3.90
CA ALA A 498 1.55 35.36 3.70
C ALA A 498 0.62 35.97 2.64
N VAL A 499 0.35 37.27 2.74
CA VAL A 499 -0.50 37.99 1.77
C VAL A 499 0.13 37.99 0.38
N TRP A 500 1.45 38.16 0.29
CA TRP A 500 2.16 38.08 -0.99
C TRP A 500 2.06 36.68 -1.60
N LEU A 501 2.28 35.63 -0.81
CA LEU A 501 2.26 34.26 -1.32
C LEU A 501 0.87 33.88 -1.83
N GLU A 502 -0.18 34.24 -1.09
CA GLU A 502 -1.57 34.01 -1.50
C GLU A 502 -1.89 34.77 -2.79
N ALA A 503 -1.48 36.04 -2.90
CA ALA A 503 -1.61 36.82 -4.12
C ALA A 503 -0.81 36.22 -5.29
N HIS A 504 0.39 35.68 -5.04
CA HIS A 504 1.24 35.11 -6.08
C HIS A 504 0.71 33.77 -6.62
N LEU A 505 0.09 32.95 -5.77
CA LEU A 505 -0.55 31.69 -6.15
C LEU A 505 -1.90 31.91 -6.85
N THR A 506 -2.63 32.97 -6.47
CA THR A 506 -3.96 33.25 -7.04
C THR A 506 -3.91 34.17 -8.26
N VAL A 507 -2.98 35.11 -8.34
CA VAL A 507 -2.81 36.08 -9.43
C VAL A 507 -1.32 36.16 -9.80
N THR A 508 -0.82 35.10 -10.43
CA THR A 508 0.60 34.97 -10.74
C THR A 508 1.12 36.11 -11.63
N GLY A 509 2.23 36.71 -11.21
CA GLY A 509 2.85 37.85 -11.91
C GLY A 509 2.34 39.23 -11.51
N PHE A 510 1.41 39.35 -10.55
CA PHE A 510 0.83 40.63 -10.13
C PHE A 510 1.84 41.71 -9.71
N ASP A 511 3.04 41.32 -9.28
CA ASP A 511 4.12 42.20 -8.82
C ASP A 511 5.37 42.19 -9.71
N ASN A 512 5.32 41.48 -10.85
CA ASN A 512 6.46 41.36 -11.76
C ASN A 512 6.00 41.12 -13.21
N PRO A 513 6.10 42.14 -14.09
CA PRO A 513 5.71 42.03 -15.49
C PRO A 513 6.50 41.00 -16.32
N ALA A 514 7.67 40.60 -15.84
CA ALA A 514 8.49 39.56 -16.48
C ALA A 514 8.23 38.15 -15.93
N SER A 515 7.20 37.97 -15.10
CA SER A 515 6.88 36.65 -14.54
C SER A 515 6.39 35.69 -15.63
N ILE A 516 7.01 34.52 -15.70
CA ILE A 516 6.66 33.43 -16.64
C ILE A 516 6.04 32.22 -15.94
N MET A 517 5.78 32.31 -14.63
CA MET A 517 5.17 31.23 -13.86
C MET A 517 3.71 31.05 -14.31
N PRO A 518 3.27 29.83 -14.67
CA PRO A 518 1.88 29.54 -14.96
C PRO A 518 1.00 29.75 -13.71
N ARG A 519 -0.24 30.17 -13.91
CA ARG A 519 -1.22 30.31 -12.83
C ARG A 519 -1.77 28.93 -12.45
N PRO A 520 -1.55 28.43 -11.22
CA PRO A 520 -2.11 27.15 -10.80
C PRO A 520 -3.63 27.25 -10.61
N ALA A 521 -4.35 26.16 -10.86
CA ALA A 521 -5.80 26.06 -10.81
C ALA A 521 -6.29 25.57 -9.42
N LEU A 522 -5.91 26.30 -8.37
CA LEU A 522 -6.16 25.90 -6.99
C LEU A 522 -7.60 26.17 -6.54
N THR A 523 -8.20 25.19 -5.87
CA THR A 523 -9.38 25.41 -5.02
C THR A 523 -9.02 26.18 -3.74
N THR A 524 -10.01 26.73 -3.03
CA THR A 524 -9.79 27.41 -1.74
C THR A 524 -9.05 26.53 -0.75
N ARG A 525 -9.39 25.24 -0.69
CA ARG A 525 -8.77 24.30 0.26
C ARG A 525 -7.31 23.99 -0.09
N GLU A 526 -7.02 23.81 -1.38
CA GLU A 526 -5.65 23.56 -1.86
C GLU A 526 -4.75 24.78 -1.66
N LEU A 527 -5.30 25.98 -1.89
CA LEU A 527 -4.59 27.23 -1.62
C LEU A 527 -4.20 27.36 -0.15
N GLU A 528 -5.13 27.11 0.78
CA GLU A 528 -4.85 27.13 2.22
C GLU A 528 -3.76 26.12 2.60
N VAL A 529 -3.92 24.87 2.18
CA VAL A 529 -2.96 23.79 2.48
C VAL A 529 -1.57 24.11 1.95
N LEU A 530 -1.48 24.60 0.71
CA LEU A 530 -0.20 24.93 0.08
C LEU A 530 0.44 26.16 0.73
N ARG A 531 -0.35 27.21 1.02
CA ARG A 531 0.12 28.41 1.71
C ARG A 531 0.68 28.06 3.08
N ASP A 532 -0.08 27.32 3.88
CA ASP A 532 0.31 26.98 5.24
C ASP A 532 1.59 26.12 5.25
N TYR A 533 1.68 25.16 4.31
CA TYR A 533 2.89 24.36 4.12
C TYR A 533 4.12 25.20 3.72
N LEU A 534 4.00 26.14 2.79
CA LEU A 534 5.12 26.94 2.30
C LEU A 534 5.61 28.00 3.29
N LEU A 535 4.76 28.40 4.24
CA LEU A 535 5.07 29.41 5.26
C LEU A 535 5.50 28.83 6.61
N THR A 536 5.25 27.55 6.85
CA THR A 536 5.61 26.91 8.12
C THR A 536 7.04 26.39 8.03
N GLU A 537 7.96 26.94 8.85
CA GLU A 537 9.31 26.40 8.96
C GLU A 537 9.25 24.96 9.48
N PRO A 538 9.78 23.98 8.73
CA PRO A 538 9.80 22.60 9.20
C PRO A 538 10.68 22.52 10.46
N SER A 539 10.22 21.78 11.46
CA SER A 539 11.08 21.45 12.59
C SER A 539 12.39 20.80 12.09
N LEU A 540 13.50 20.96 12.82
CA LEU A 540 14.78 20.32 12.49
C LEU A 540 14.60 18.80 12.27
N ILE A 541 13.66 18.20 12.98
CA ILE A 541 13.25 16.80 12.87
C ILE A 541 12.55 16.53 11.52
N ALA A 542 11.61 17.37 11.10
CA ALA A 542 10.92 17.25 9.81
C ALA A 542 11.88 17.41 8.62
N TYR A 543 12.84 18.34 8.70
CA TYR A 543 13.89 18.52 7.69
C TYR A 543 14.79 17.28 7.55
N ILE A 544 15.28 16.73 8.67
CA ILE A 544 16.13 15.53 8.68
C ILE A 544 15.34 14.32 8.18
N LYS A 545 14.11 14.12 8.64
CA LYS A 545 13.23 13.02 8.24
C LYS A 545 13.00 13.01 6.72
N ARG A 546 12.84 14.19 6.11
CA ARG A 546 12.63 14.35 4.66
C ARG A 546 13.88 14.05 3.82
N GLN A 547 15.07 14.40 4.31
CA GLN A 547 16.34 14.09 3.65
C GLN A 547 16.73 12.60 3.82
N VAL A 548 16.36 11.98 4.95
CA VAL A 548 16.73 10.60 5.29
C VAL A 548 15.77 9.57 4.67
N LEU A 549 14.45 9.82 4.66
CA LEU A 549 13.46 8.91 4.03
C LEU A 549 13.64 8.80 2.50
N PHE A 550 14.24 9.79 1.86
CA PHE A 550 14.57 9.75 0.44
C PHE A 550 15.74 8.80 0.12
N VAL A 551 16.61 8.52 1.09
CA VAL A 551 17.79 7.65 0.92
C VAL A 551 17.55 6.26 1.49
N TYR A 552 16.68 6.10 2.49
CA TYR A 552 16.35 4.83 3.11
C TYR A 552 14.84 4.73 3.42
N PRO A 553 14.05 4.00 2.60
CA PRO A 553 12.61 3.95 2.73
C PRO A 553 12.09 2.97 3.80
N VAL A 554 12.95 2.28 4.56
CA VAL A 554 12.51 1.17 5.44
C VAL A 554 12.64 1.51 6.94
N PRO A 555 11.59 1.28 7.77
CA PRO A 555 11.62 1.51 9.22
C PRO A 555 12.63 0.65 10.02
N GLU A 556 13.03 -0.50 9.49
CA GLU A 556 13.71 -1.57 10.25
C GLU A 556 15.15 -1.22 10.69
N HIS A 557 15.78 -0.21 10.08
CA HIS A 557 17.18 0.14 10.36
C HIS A 557 17.38 1.49 11.06
N ARG A 558 16.33 2.06 11.68
CA ARG A 558 16.44 3.29 12.48
C ARG A 558 17.58 3.22 13.52
N HIS A 559 17.82 2.04 14.08
CA HIS A 559 18.91 1.77 15.02
C HIS A 559 20.32 1.99 14.41
N LEU A 560 20.53 1.70 13.12
CA LEU A 560 21.80 1.96 12.43
C LEU A 560 22.04 3.45 12.21
N LEU A 561 20.99 4.21 11.90
CA LEU A 561 21.06 5.68 11.81
C LEU A 561 21.40 6.28 13.19
N TYR A 562 20.76 5.80 14.26
CA TYR A 562 21.08 6.22 15.62
C TYR A 562 22.52 5.84 16.02
N MET A 563 23.00 4.65 15.65
CA MET A 563 24.39 4.22 15.87
C MET A 563 25.39 5.07 15.09
N LEU A 564 25.08 5.46 13.85
CA LEU A 564 25.92 6.35 13.04
C LEU A 564 26.01 7.75 13.67
N LEU A 565 24.87 8.33 14.07
CA LEU A 565 24.82 9.61 14.76
C LEU A 565 25.53 9.56 16.12
N LEU A 566 25.39 8.46 16.86
CA LEU A 566 26.14 8.19 18.10
C LEU A 566 27.65 8.08 17.83
N GLY A 567 28.05 7.41 16.76
CA GLY A 567 29.46 7.30 16.35
C GLY A 567 30.07 8.65 15.98
N ILE A 568 29.34 9.48 15.22
CA ILE A 568 29.78 10.84 14.85
C ILE A 568 29.93 11.73 16.09
N THR A 569 28.98 11.65 17.03
CA THR A 569 29.01 12.44 18.27
C THR A 569 30.12 11.99 19.21
N ILE A 570 30.35 10.68 19.37
CA ILE A 570 31.50 10.13 20.13
C ILE A 570 32.82 10.55 19.49
N GLY A 571 32.93 10.46 18.16
CA GLY A 571 34.13 10.88 17.41
C GLY A 571 34.43 12.37 17.57
N TRP A 572 33.40 13.22 17.52
CA TRP A 572 33.54 14.65 17.71
C TRP A 572 33.92 15.02 19.16
N ALA A 573 33.29 14.37 20.15
CA ALA A 573 33.63 14.55 21.56
C ALA A 573 35.06 14.07 21.86
N GLY A 574 35.48 12.94 21.30
CA GLY A 574 36.85 12.43 21.40
C GLY A 574 37.88 13.37 20.78
N SER A 575 37.59 13.97 19.62
CA SER A 575 38.43 14.98 18.97
C SER A 575 38.59 16.26 19.81
N ARG A 576 37.50 16.73 20.43
CA ARG A 576 37.51 17.89 21.35
C ARG A 576 38.28 17.59 22.64
N LEU A 577 38.13 16.39 23.19
CA LEU A 577 38.87 15.94 24.37
C LEU A 577 40.36 15.80 24.07
N TRP A 578 40.73 15.25 22.92
CA TRP A 578 42.12 15.14 22.47
C TRP A 578 42.78 16.51 22.25
N THR A 579 42.06 17.46 21.66
CA THR A 579 42.56 18.85 21.51
C THR A 579 42.69 19.59 22.84
N LEU A 580 41.83 19.30 23.82
CA LEU A 580 41.96 19.80 25.21
C LEU A 580 43.16 19.18 25.95
N ILE A 581 43.37 17.87 25.84
CA ILE A 581 44.52 17.17 26.44
C ILE A 581 45.83 17.67 25.83
N ARG A 582 45.88 17.86 24.50
CA ARG A 582 47.06 18.34 23.77
C ARG A 582 47.43 19.81 24.07
N LYS A 583 46.46 20.62 24.51
CA LYS A 583 46.70 22.00 24.98
C LYS A 583 47.21 22.07 26.42
N ASN A 584 46.95 21.05 27.24
CA ASN A 584 47.40 20.98 28.63
C ASN A 584 48.73 20.21 28.83
N THR A 585 49.26 19.58 27.77
CA THR A 585 50.57 18.89 27.77
C THR A 585 51.67 19.69 27.07
N ARG A 586 51.47 21.01 26.90
CA ARG A 586 52.50 21.97 26.47
C ARG A 586 52.77 22.99 27.55
#